data_AF-A0A353J6D7-F1
#
_entry.id   AF-A0A353J6D7-F1
#
_cell.length_a   1.000
_cell.length_b   1.000
_cell.length_c   1.000
_cell.angle_alpha   90.00
_cell.angle_beta   90.00
_cell.angle_gamma   90.00
#
_symmetry.space_group_name_H-M   'P 1'
#
loop_
_entity.id
_entity.type
_entity.pdbx_description
1 polymer ?
#
loop_
_entity_poly.entity_id
_entity_poly.type
_entity_poly.pdbx_seq_one_letter_code
_entity_poly.pdbx_strand_id
1 'polypeptide(L)' 'MKGKTASELRKKFVWLKKVYWKENIIWSPGYFVSTVGIDEAIIIRYVRWQQSHDSGQAKLDL' A
#
# COMPACT_ATOMS: atom_id res chain seq x y z
N MET A 1 -7.69 -1.59 -11.11
CA MET A 1 -6.76 -0.44 -11.16
C MET A 1 -5.34 -0.80 -10.70
N LYS A 2 -5.14 -1.21 -9.43
CA LYS A 2 -3.82 -1.55 -8.85
C LYS A 2 -3.01 -2.59 -9.64
N GLY A 3 -3.63 -3.65 -10.14
CA GLY A 3 -2.93 -4.68 -10.94
C GLY A 3 -2.42 -4.19 -12.29
N LYS A 4 -3.24 -3.40 -13.00
CA LYS A 4 -2.87 -2.80 -14.29
C LYS A 4 -1.70 -1.83 -14.12
N THR A 5 -1.76 -0.94 -13.13
CA THR A 5 -0.67 0.02 -12.88
C THR A 5 0.60 -0.68 -12.40
N ALA A 6 0.49 -1.74 -11.58
CA ALA A 6 1.64 -2.55 -11.20
C ALA A 6 2.30 -3.21 -12.42
N SER A 7 1.52 -3.74 -13.37
CA SER A 7 2.07 -4.34 -14.60
C SER A 7 2.83 -3.31 -15.45
N GLU A 8 2.24 -2.14 -15.67
CA GLU A 8 2.86 -1.08 -16.47
C GLU A 8 4.13 -0.50 -15.80
N LEU A 9 4.12 -0.32 -14.47
CA LEU A 9 5.31 0.11 -13.73
C LEU A 9 6.47 -0.88 -13.86
N ARG A 10 6.20 -2.19 -13.86
CA ARG A 10 7.24 -3.22 -14.06
C ARG A 10 7.83 -3.21 -15.46
N LYS A 11 7.01 -2.95 -16.48
CA LYS A 11 7.50 -2.83 -17.86
C LYS A 11 8.37 -1.60 -18.03
N LYS A 12 7.95 -0.47 -17.46
CA LYS A 12 8.66 0.81 -17.57
C LYS A 12 9.95 0.87 -16.74
N PHE A 13 9.93 0.31 -15.53
CA PHE A 13 11.03 0.38 -14.58
C PHE A 13 11.55 -1.01 -14.24
N VAL A 14 12.35 -1.56 -15.17
CA VAL A 14 12.89 -2.93 -15.07
C VAL A 14 13.74 -3.12 -13.80
N TRP A 15 14.36 -2.05 -13.28
CA TRP A 15 15.16 -2.08 -12.06
C TRP A 15 14.35 -2.41 -10.79
N LEU A 16 13.03 -2.18 -10.78
CA LEU A 16 12.16 -2.51 -9.64
C LEU A 16 12.17 -4.01 -9.32
N LYS A 17 12.46 -4.86 -10.32
CA LYS A 17 12.62 -6.31 -10.11
C LYS A 17 13.75 -6.66 -9.14
N LYS A 18 14.79 -5.82 -9.05
CA LYS A 18 15.93 -6.04 -8.15
C LYS A 18 15.62 -5.64 -6.71
N VAL A 19 14.71 -4.70 -6.50
CA VAL A 19 14.36 -4.16 -5.18
C VAL A 19 13.22 -4.94 -4.55
N TYR A 20 12.21 -5.33 -5.32
CA TYR A 20 11.05 -6.11 -4.86
C TYR A 20 11.26 -7.62 -5.08
N TRP A 21 12.35 -8.17 -4.54
CA TRP A 21 12.86 -9.49 -4.92
C TRP A 21 12.00 -10.70 -4.48
N LYS A 22 11.11 -10.52 -3.50
CA LYS A 22 10.39 -11.63 -2.84
C LYS A 22 8.90 -11.71 -3.16
N GLU A 23 8.28 -10.60 -3.55
CA GLU A 23 6.85 -10.57 -3.78
C GLU A 23 6.58 -9.73 -5.04
N ASN A 24 5.83 -10.30 -5.99
CA ASN A 24 5.33 -9.58 -7.17
C ASN A 24 4.27 -8.54 -6.79
N ILE A 25 4.53 -7.75 -5.76
CA ILE A 25 3.60 -6.85 -5.09
C ILE A 25 4.23 -5.45 -5.10
N ILE A 26 3.59 -4.53 -5.83
CA ILE A 26 3.98 -3.11 -5.88
C ILE A 26 3.13 -2.28 -4.91
N TRP A 27 1.91 -2.75 -4.63
CA TRP A 27 0.95 -2.06 -3.79
C TRP A 27 0.57 -2.98 -2.64
N SER A 28 0.43 -2.44 -1.43
CA SER A 28 -0.15 -3.18 -0.31
C SER A 28 -1.53 -3.75 -0.69
N PRO A 29 -1.99 -4.86 -0.09
CA PRO A 29 -3.30 -5.43 -0.40
C PRO A 29 -4.44 -4.45 -0.07
N GLY A 30 -4.35 -3.74 1.05
CA GLY A 30 -5.31 -2.73 1.50
C GLY A 30 -5.46 -1.54 0.53
N TYR A 31 -6.65 -0.95 0.51
CA TYR A 31 -6.93 0.31 -0.16
C TYR A 31 -7.99 1.07 0.62
N PHE A 32 -7.90 2.39 0.59
CA PHE A 32 -8.88 3.30 1.18
C PHE A 32 -9.56 4.09 0.08
N VAL A 33 -10.88 4.17 0.14
CA VAL A 33 -11.71 4.95 -0.79
C VAL A 33 -12.71 5.73 0.05
N SER A 34 -12.77 7.03 -0.19
CA SER A 34 -13.73 7.95 0.42
C SER A 34 -14.49 8.72 -0.65
N THR A 35 -15.71 9.13 -0.35
CA THR A 35 -16.44 10.11 -1.16
C THR A 35 -15.75 11.47 -1.09
N VAL A 36 -15.99 12.32 -2.11
CA VAL A 36 -15.44 13.69 -2.15
C VAL A 36 -15.98 14.47 -0.94
N GLY A 37 -15.09 14.98 -0.10
CA GLY A 37 -15.44 15.74 1.11
C GLY A 37 -14.92 15.17 2.45
N ILE A 38 -14.12 14.10 2.44
CA ILE A 38 -13.52 13.53 3.67
C ILE A 38 -12.24 14.28 4.09
N ASP A 39 -12.13 14.46 5.41
CA ASP A 39 -11.05 15.13 6.15
C ASP A 39 -9.70 14.39 6.02
N GLU A 40 -8.64 15.14 5.73
CA GLU A 40 -7.23 14.70 5.66
C GLU A 40 -6.81 13.89 6.89
N ALA A 41 -7.34 14.23 8.08
CA ALA A 41 -7.07 13.53 9.32
C ALA A 41 -7.44 12.03 9.25
N ILE A 42 -8.50 11.68 8.50
CA ILE A 42 -8.96 10.28 8.36
C ILE A 42 -8.00 9.50 7.46
N ILE A 43 -7.54 10.10 6.36
CA ILE A 43 -6.56 9.47 5.46
C ILE A 43 -5.25 9.22 6.19
N ILE A 44 -4.75 10.22 6.94
CA ILE A 44 -3.53 10.08 7.74
C ILE A 44 -3.68 8.97 8.78
N ARG A 45 -4.84 8.88 9.45
CA ARG A 45 -5.10 7.82 10.42
C ARG A 45 -5.07 6.43 9.78
N TYR A 46 -5.65 6.28 8.59
CA TYR A 46 -5.62 5.01 7.85
C TYR A 46 -4.19 4.60 7.47
N VAL A 47 -3.39 5.54 6.93
CA VAL A 47 -1.99 5.26 6.55
C VAL A 47 -1.17 4.84 7.76
N ARG A 48 -1.31 5.53 8.90
CA ARG A 48 -0.60 5.18 10.14
C ARG A 48 -1.02 3.82 10.69
N TRP A 49 -2.32 3.53 10.70
CA TRP A 49 -2.84 2.22 11.11
C TRP A 49 -2.27 1.11 10.23
N GLN A 50 -2.31 1.29 8.91
CA GLN A 50 -1.77 0.32 7.97
C GLN A 50 -0.26 0.12 8.14
N GLN A 51 0.51 1.20 8.32
CA GLN A 51 1.94 1.11 8.61
C GLN A 51 2.23 0.31 9.88
N SER A 52 1.44 0.49 10.96
CA SER A 52 1.61 -0.28 12.20
C SER A 52 1.31 -1.77 12.02
N HIS A 53 0.29 -2.10 11.20
CA HIS A 53 -0.10 -3.47 10.92
C HIS A 53 0.91 -4.19 10.02
N ASP A 54 1.33 -3.53 8.93
CA ASP A 54 2.26 -4.09 7.93
C ASP A 54 3.70 -4.21 8.47
N SER A 55 4.10 -3.40 9.46
CA SER A 55 5.42 -3.47 10.12
C SER A 55 5.48 -4.47 11.28
N GLY A 56 4.38 -5.15 11.60
CA GLY A 56 4.30 -6.06 12.74
C GLY A 56 4.37 -5.37 14.12
N GLN A 57 4.25 -4.05 14.16
CA GLN A 57 4.20 -3.25 15.41
C GLN A 57 2.79 -3.13 15.98
N ALA A 58 1.78 -3.67 15.29
CA ALA A 58 0.44 -3.78 15.81
C ALA A 58 0.43 -4.67 17.05
N LYS A 59 0.29 -4.04 18.23
CA LYS A 59 -0.10 -4.76 19.44
C LYS A 59 -1.52 -5.27 19.19
N LEU A 60 -1.64 -6.56 18.95
CA LEU A 60 -2.91 -7.25 19.04
C LEU A 60 -3.24 -7.32 20.54
N ASP A 61 -3.97 -6.33 21.04
CA ASP A 61 -4.67 -6.51 22.31
C ASP A 61 -5.79 -7.53 22.01
N LEU A 62 -5.64 -8.73 22.58
CA LEU A 62 -6.61 -9.81 22.55
C LEU A 62 -7.72 -9.55 23.57
#